data_AF-A0A1R3H1A5-F1
#
_entry.id   AF-A0A1R3H1A5-F1
#
_cell.length_a   1.000
_cell.length_b   1.000
_cell.length_c   1.000
_cell.angle_alpha   90.00
_cell.angle_beta   90.00
_cell.angle_gamma   90.00
#
_symmetry.space_group_name_H-M   'P 1'
#
loop_
_entity.id
_entity.type
_entity.pdbx_description
1 polymer ?
#
loop_
_entity_poly.entity_id
_entity_poly.type
_entity_poly.pdbx_seq_one_letter_code
_entity_poly.pdbx_strand_id
1 'polypeptide(L)'
;MATENGLNGDTDLNKASTSKTCQEPEKDNNMNGENQNLETGKGDEKTNMVPFYKLFAFADRTDVLLMIVGTIGSIANGLSMPLSTILFGELTDSFGQNQNNNEVVDAVSEVALKLVYLAVGTAVAGFLRSHSELLKDPNGAYSQLIRLQEVRKELEQVPDDENGSDITEKSLGQTSLKMSLKKSISRGSSGEGNSSRHSFSASSGLPTGMNATNSVPADAAAASTIPSVQASDVSIRRLASFNKPEIPVLLLGSIASIINGLVLPTYALLLSEVIKTFYKAPNELKKDSRFWALIFMALGLASFLAISAERYLFSVAGCKLIQRIRSTCFEKVVRMEIGWFDEPEHSSGSLGARLSADAATLNSLVGDKLAQMVQSIVSLVAGLVIAFVASWQLALITIALLPLIGINGYVEVKFMKGFSADAKMMYEEASQVANDAVGGIRTIASFCAEEMVMRLYKKKCEHPVKAGIRQGLISGIGFGVSYFLLYSVIATDFYAGAQFVKHGHATFSDVFRVFFVLAMVAASIPQSSALGADSNKAKTAAASIFAIMDRMSKIDPNDESGVTLENVKGEIELSDVSFKYPLRPNIQIFQDLCLDIPAGKSLFT
;
A
#
# COMPACT_ATOMS: atom_id res chain seq x y z
N MET A 1 -73.09 -29.42 -42.20
CA MET A 1 -74.38 -28.82 -42.62
C MET A 1 -74.55 -27.58 -41.76
N ALA A 2 -74.12 -26.41 -42.25
CA ALA A 2 -74.92 -25.48 -43.09
C ALA A 2 -76.11 -24.96 -42.26
N THR A 3 -76.20 -23.66 -41.96
CA THR A 3 -76.53 -22.54 -42.89
C THR A 3 -76.20 -21.20 -42.18
N GLU A 4 -75.52 -20.22 -42.82
CA GLU A 4 -76.12 -19.09 -43.60
C GLU A 4 -77.11 -18.22 -42.79
N ASN A 5 -77.18 -16.89 -42.87
CA ASN A 5 -76.48 -15.82 -43.59
C ASN A 5 -77.08 -14.47 -43.13
N GLY A 6 -76.39 -13.35 -43.40
CA GLY A 6 -77.01 -12.02 -43.68
C GLY A 6 -76.77 -10.92 -42.64
N LEU A 7 -75.92 -9.90 -42.93
CA LEU A 7 -76.18 -8.65 -43.69
C LEU A 7 -77.11 -7.67 -42.93
N ASN A 8 -76.91 -6.34 -42.84
CA ASN A 8 -76.10 -5.39 -43.60
C ASN A 8 -76.17 -4.00 -42.91
N GLY A 9 -75.21 -3.10 -43.20
CA GLY A 9 -75.55 -1.72 -43.61
C GLY A 9 -75.21 -0.55 -42.68
N ASP A 10 -74.11 0.14 -43.01
CA ASP A 10 -73.66 1.46 -42.53
C ASP A 10 -74.56 2.65 -42.96
N THR A 11 -74.50 3.77 -42.22
CA THR A 11 -74.49 5.14 -42.81
C THR A 11 -73.96 6.23 -41.86
N ASP A 12 -72.81 6.80 -42.22
CA ASP A 12 -72.34 8.21 -42.22
C ASP A 12 -72.55 9.24 -41.07
N LEU A 13 -71.38 9.74 -40.61
CA LEU A 13 -70.86 11.12 -40.52
C LEU A 13 -71.53 12.25 -39.69
N ASN A 14 -70.67 12.76 -38.77
CA ASN A 14 -70.38 14.16 -38.39
C ASN A 14 -71.36 15.00 -37.55
N LYS A 15 -70.95 15.35 -36.31
CA LYS A 15 -70.72 16.74 -35.83
C LYS A 15 -70.28 16.85 -34.35
N ALA A 16 -69.15 17.52 -34.16
CA ALA A 16 -68.90 18.68 -33.27
C ALA A 16 -69.49 18.78 -31.84
N SER A 17 -68.56 18.89 -30.89
CA SER A 17 -68.42 19.97 -29.88
C SER A 17 -68.98 19.86 -28.44
N THR A 18 -68.02 20.08 -27.53
CA THR A 18 -68.03 20.90 -26.29
C THR A 18 -68.57 20.37 -24.95
N SER A 19 -67.61 20.13 -24.05
CA SER A 19 -67.41 20.73 -22.70
C SER A 19 -68.51 20.66 -21.65
N LYS A 20 -68.16 20.14 -20.46
CA LYS A 20 -68.75 20.57 -19.18
C LYS A 20 -67.72 20.66 -18.05
N THR A 21 -67.93 21.74 -17.29
CA THR A 21 -67.16 22.35 -16.20
C THR A 21 -67.48 21.75 -14.82
N CYS A 22 -66.52 21.95 -13.90
CA CYS A 22 -66.49 21.87 -12.44
C CYS A 22 -67.79 22.06 -11.63
N GLN A 23 -67.85 21.46 -10.44
CA GLN A 23 -68.05 22.16 -9.14
C GLN A 23 -67.94 21.23 -7.91
N GLU A 24 -67.15 21.68 -6.93
CA GLU A 24 -67.12 21.31 -5.49
C GLU A 24 -67.95 22.36 -4.69
N PRO A 25 -68.35 22.20 -3.40
CA PRO A 25 -67.41 22.19 -2.24
C PRO A 25 -67.86 21.50 -0.89
N GLU A 26 -66.88 21.34 0.03
CA GLU A 26 -66.86 21.39 1.55
C GLU A 26 -67.98 20.74 2.41
N LYS A 27 -67.82 20.21 3.65
CA LYS A 27 -66.81 20.10 4.74
C LYS A 27 -67.39 19.12 5.80
N ASP A 28 -66.59 18.28 6.49
CA ASP A 28 -66.41 18.27 7.97
C ASP A 28 -65.76 16.98 8.56
N ASN A 29 -64.75 17.25 9.40
CA ASN A 29 -64.01 16.52 10.44
C ASN A 29 -64.38 15.09 10.91
N ASN A 30 -63.36 14.20 11.03
CA ASN A 30 -62.85 13.74 12.34
C ASN A 30 -61.44 13.09 12.29
N MET A 31 -60.69 13.21 13.40
CA MET A 31 -59.23 13.08 13.59
C MET A 31 -58.57 11.68 13.47
N ASN A 32 -57.29 11.64 13.05
CA ASN A 32 -56.12 11.27 13.89
C ASN A 32 -54.77 11.50 13.17
N GLY A 33 -53.79 12.10 13.88
CA GLY A 33 -52.37 12.25 13.49
C GLY A 33 -51.61 10.92 13.49
N GLU A 34 -50.33 10.80 13.10
CA GLU A 34 -49.19 11.72 13.06
C GLU A 34 -48.13 11.24 12.03
N ASN A 35 -47.38 12.20 11.47
CA ASN A 35 -45.94 12.26 11.14
C ASN A 35 -45.21 11.09 10.45
N GLN A 36 -44.16 11.24 9.64
CA GLN A 36 -43.45 12.32 8.93
C GLN A 36 -42.38 11.57 8.09
N ASN A 37 -42.01 12.05 6.91
CA ASN A 37 -40.61 11.99 6.42
C ASN A 37 -40.44 12.93 5.22
N LEU A 38 -39.67 14.00 5.45
CA LEU A 38 -39.12 14.92 4.46
C LEU A 38 -37.72 14.41 4.10
N GLU A 39 -37.45 14.12 2.83
CA GLU A 39 -36.07 14.01 2.32
C GLU A 39 -35.73 15.27 1.51
N THR A 40 -34.74 16.02 2.00
CA THR A 40 -34.10 17.14 1.31
C THR A 40 -32.94 16.63 0.47
N GLY A 41 -32.98 16.92 -0.83
CA GLY A 41 -31.93 16.58 -1.79
C GLY A 41 -30.64 17.34 -1.54
N LYS A 42 -29.54 16.60 -1.41
CA LYS A 42 -28.15 17.10 -1.44
C LYS A 42 -27.68 17.07 -2.90
N GLY A 43 -27.28 18.22 -3.44
CA GLY A 43 -26.67 18.31 -4.76
C GLY A 43 -25.23 17.80 -4.74
N ASP A 44 -24.95 16.74 -5.47
CA ASP A 44 -23.60 16.24 -5.70
C ASP A 44 -22.85 17.17 -6.67
N GLU A 45 -21.81 17.83 -6.17
CA GLU A 45 -20.74 18.38 -6.98
C GLU A 45 -19.99 17.23 -7.66
N LYS A 46 -20.27 16.99 -8.94
CA LYS A 46 -19.53 16.01 -9.75
C LYS A 46 -18.06 16.46 -9.82
N THR A 47 -17.20 15.77 -9.09
CA THR A 47 -15.75 15.76 -9.34
C THR A 47 -15.55 15.37 -10.80
N ASN A 48 -15.19 16.34 -11.66
CA ASN A 48 -14.81 16.09 -13.04
C ASN A 48 -13.52 15.28 -13.06
N MET A 49 -13.60 13.95 -12.92
CA MET A 49 -12.47 13.07 -13.19
C MET A 49 -12.10 13.22 -14.66
N VAL A 50 -10.94 13.81 -14.92
CA VAL A 50 -10.37 13.92 -16.26
C VAL A 50 -10.17 12.48 -16.79
N PRO A 51 -10.75 12.12 -17.94
CA PRO A 51 -10.58 10.78 -18.47
C PRO A 51 -9.10 10.44 -18.75
N PHE A 52 -8.66 9.23 -18.41
CA PHE A 52 -7.27 8.79 -18.56
C PHE A 52 -6.70 8.99 -19.97
N TYR A 53 -7.53 8.88 -21.02
CA TYR A 53 -7.09 9.08 -22.40
C TYR A 53 -6.63 10.52 -22.69
N LYS A 54 -7.16 11.53 -21.96
CA LYS A 54 -6.74 12.93 -22.12
C LYS A 54 -5.32 13.17 -21.62
N LEU A 55 -4.80 12.30 -20.77
CA LEU A 55 -3.40 12.37 -20.36
C LEU A 55 -2.45 11.95 -21.49
N PHE A 56 -2.89 11.09 -22.43
CA PHE A 56 -2.15 10.74 -23.63
C PHE A 56 -2.31 11.74 -24.79
N ALA A 57 -3.09 12.80 -24.61
CA ALA A 57 -3.31 13.81 -25.65
C ALA A 57 -2.05 14.62 -25.99
N PHE A 58 -1.05 14.61 -25.11
CA PHE A 58 0.25 15.27 -25.26
C PHE A 58 1.39 14.27 -25.60
N ALA A 59 1.06 13.03 -26.01
CA ALA A 59 2.05 12.03 -26.38
C ALA A 59 2.58 12.27 -27.80
N ASP A 60 3.90 12.30 -27.96
CA ASP A 60 4.53 12.42 -29.28
C ASP A 60 4.56 11.08 -30.03
N ARG A 61 4.86 11.09 -31.34
CA ARG A 61 4.89 9.87 -32.16
C ARG A 61 5.89 8.82 -31.65
N THR A 62 6.97 9.28 -31.03
CA THR A 62 7.96 8.42 -30.37
C THR A 62 7.39 7.77 -29.12
N ASP A 63 6.61 8.51 -28.33
CA ASP A 63 5.96 7.99 -27.13
C ASP A 63 4.92 6.92 -27.49
N VAL A 64 4.15 7.15 -28.56
CA VAL A 64 3.18 6.17 -29.06
C VAL A 64 3.87 4.88 -29.53
N LEU A 65 4.98 5.00 -30.28
CA LEU A 65 5.75 3.83 -30.73
C LEU A 65 6.29 3.02 -29.54
N LEU A 66 6.85 3.69 -28.54
CA LEU A 66 7.43 3.06 -27.36
C LEU A 66 6.37 2.41 -26.47
N MET A 67 5.19 3.02 -26.35
CA MET A 67 4.06 2.43 -25.65
C MET A 67 3.56 1.16 -26.37
N ILE A 68 3.57 1.12 -27.70
CA ILE A 68 3.26 -0.10 -28.47
C ILE A 68 4.30 -1.19 -28.22
N VAL A 69 5.59 -0.85 -28.24
CA VAL A 69 6.67 -1.81 -27.95
C VAL A 69 6.57 -2.34 -26.52
N GLY A 70 6.34 -1.48 -25.53
CA GLY A 70 6.18 -1.84 -24.13
C GLY A 70 4.93 -2.68 -23.85
N THR A 71 3.83 -2.43 -24.57
CA THR A 71 2.61 -3.26 -24.47
C THR A 71 2.83 -4.65 -25.08
N ILE A 72 3.51 -4.76 -26.22
CA ILE A 72 3.89 -6.07 -26.79
C ILE A 72 4.79 -6.84 -25.82
N GLY A 73 5.82 -6.18 -25.24
CA GLY A 73 6.69 -6.79 -24.24
C GLY A 73 5.92 -7.26 -22.99
N SER A 74 4.94 -6.47 -22.55
CA SER A 74 4.09 -6.82 -21.41
C SER A 74 3.17 -8.02 -21.70
N ILE A 75 2.60 -8.10 -22.91
CA ILE A 75 1.80 -9.25 -23.36
C ILE A 75 2.66 -10.51 -23.43
N ALA A 76 3.85 -10.43 -24.05
CA ALA A 76 4.77 -11.55 -24.15
C ALA A 76 5.22 -12.06 -22.78
N ASN A 77 5.52 -11.15 -21.84
CA ASN A 77 5.81 -11.54 -20.46
C ASN A 77 4.59 -12.15 -19.75
N GLY A 78 3.38 -11.63 -19.98
CA GLY A 78 2.14 -12.19 -19.43
C GLY A 78 1.83 -13.61 -19.93
N LEU A 79 2.14 -13.91 -21.19
CA LEU A 79 1.99 -15.25 -21.78
C LEU A 79 3.02 -16.26 -21.27
N SER A 80 4.11 -15.81 -20.64
CA SER A 80 5.16 -16.70 -20.16
C SER A 80 4.71 -17.69 -19.09
N MET A 81 3.85 -17.26 -18.17
CA MET A 81 3.36 -18.11 -17.07
C MET A 81 2.46 -19.25 -17.60
N PRO A 82 1.48 -19.01 -18.49
CA PRO A 82 0.76 -20.08 -19.18
C PRO A 82 1.67 -21.02 -19.97
N LEU A 83 2.61 -20.48 -20.77
CA LEU A 83 3.53 -21.30 -21.56
C LEU A 83 4.42 -22.17 -20.68
N SER A 84 4.94 -21.63 -19.58
CA SER A 84 5.70 -22.40 -18.59
C SER A 84 4.86 -23.51 -17.98
N THR A 85 3.56 -23.31 -17.79
CA THR A 85 2.65 -24.34 -17.25
C THR A 85 2.48 -25.50 -18.24
N ILE A 86 2.35 -25.19 -19.54
CA ILE A 86 2.28 -26.22 -20.59
C ILE A 86 3.59 -27.01 -20.66
N LEU A 87 4.74 -26.32 -20.69
CA LEU A 87 6.05 -26.97 -20.69
C LEU A 87 6.28 -27.83 -19.44
N PHE A 88 5.76 -27.39 -18.29
CA PHE A 88 5.79 -28.19 -17.07
C PHE A 88 4.94 -29.47 -17.19
N GLY A 89 3.80 -29.40 -17.86
CA GLY A 89 3.00 -30.58 -18.22
C GLY A 89 3.78 -31.55 -19.11
N GLU A 90 4.41 -31.04 -20.18
CA GLU A 90 5.27 -31.84 -21.06
C GLU A 90 6.44 -32.48 -20.31
N LEU A 91 7.07 -31.77 -19.36
CA LEU A 91 8.11 -32.32 -18.48
C LEU A 91 7.55 -33.46 -17.63
N THR A 92 6.37 -33.27 -17.03
CA THR A 92 5.72 -34.27 -16.18
C THR A 92 5.44 -35.55 -16.97
N ASP A 93 4.92 -35.43 -18.19
CA ASP A 93 4.69 -36.55 -19.09
C ASP A 93 5.99 -37.23 -19.54
N SER A 94 7.03 -36.45 -19.82
CA SER A 94 8.35 -36.98 -20.20
C SER A 94 8.96 -37.86 -19.11
N PHE A 95 8.81 -37.46 -17.84
CA PHE A 95 9.25 -38.27 -16.70
C PHE A 95 8.34 -39.48 -16.44
N GLY A 96 7.02 -39.27 -16.49
CA GLY A 96 6.06 -40.29 -16.08
C GLY A 96 5.89 -41.42 -17.09
N GLN A 97 6.00 -41.15 -18.39
CA GLN A 97 5.88 -42.18 -19.44
C GLN A 97 7.18 -42.97 -19.62
N ASN A 98 8.34 -42.40 -19.30
CA ASN A 98 9.65 -43.00 -19.56
C ASN A 98 10.33 -43.62 -18.33
N GLN A 99 9.64 -43.85 -17.21
CA GLN A 99 10.24 -44.26 -15.91
C GLN A 99 11.26 -45.41 -15.98
N ASN A 100 11.11 -46.34 -16.93
CA ASN A 100 11.97 -47.53 -17.07
C ASN A 100 12.87 -47.50 -18.33
N ASN A 101 12.88 -46.41 -19.09
CA ASN A 101 13.60 -46.30 -20.36
C ASN A 101 14.83 -45.39 -20.21
N ASN A 102 15.92 -45.69 -20.94
CA ASN A 102 17.14 -44.87 -20.92
C ASN A 102 16.97 -43.52 -21.65
N GLU A 103 15.83 -43.32 -22.31
CA GLU A 103 15.44 -42.14 -23.09
C GLU A 103 14.84 -41.00 -22.25
N VAL A 104 14.65 -41.17 -20.93
CA VAL A 104 14.13 -40.11 -20.04
C VAL A 104 14.93 -38.82 -20.17
N VAL A 105 16.25 -38.93 -20.27
CA VAL A 105 17.15 -37.78 -20.35
C VAL A 105 16.96 -37.02 -21.66
N ASP A 106 16.80 -37.75 -22.78
CA ASP A 106 16.63 -37.13 -24.09
C ASP A 106 15.27 -36.41 -24.17
N ALA A 107 14.19 -37.06 -23.72
CA ALA A 107 12.85 -36.47 -23.66
C ALA A 107 12.82 -35.22 -22.76
N VAL A 108 13.39 -35.29 -21.55
CA VAL A 108 13.43 -34.16 -20.62
C VAL A 108 14.33 -33.04 -21.15
N SER A 109 15.43 -33.36 -21.82
CA SER A 109 16.34 -32.36 -22.39
C SER A 109 15.68 -31.52 -23.49
N GLU A 110 14.81 -32.13 -24.31
CA GLU A 110 14.06 -31.43 -25.35
C GLU A 110 13.12 -30.38 -24.72
N VAL A 111 12.39 -30.76 -23.67
CA VAL A 111 11.48 -29.83 -22.98
C VAL A 111 12.26 -28.78 -22.16
N ALA A 112 13.39 -29.16 -21.55
CA ALA A 112 14.29 -28.22 -20.87
C ALA A 112 14.86 -27.17 -21.84
N LEU A 113 15.19 -27.54 -23.08
CA LEU A 113 15.57 -26.59 -24.12
C LEU A 113 14.42 -25.62 -24.45
N LYS A 114 13.17 -26.09 -24.53
CA LYS A 114 12.00 -25.21 -24.71
C LYS A 114 11.86 -24.20 -23.56
N LEU A 115 12.16 -24.60 -22.32
CA LEU A 115 12.19 -23.67 -21.17
C LEU A 115 13.29 -22.62 -21.32
N VAL A 116 14.47 -22.97 -21.84
CA VAL A 116 15.54 -22.01 -22.12
C VAL A 116 15.14 -21.05 -23.25
N TYR A 117 14.48 -21.52 -24.31
CA TYR A 117 13.95 -20.63 -25.36
C TYR A 117 12.88 -19.67 -24.81
N LEU A 118 12.00 -20.16 -23.92
CA LEU A 118 11.06 -19.32 -23.20
C LEU A 118 11.78 -18.30 -22.30
N ALA A 119 12.89 -18.69 -21.67
CA ALA A 119 13.74 -17.82 -20.87
C ALA A 119 14.31 -16.66 -21.70
N VAL A 120 14.82 -16.95 -22.89
CA VAL A 120 15.33 -15.92 -23.82
C VAL A 120 14.21 -15.00 -24.28
N GLY A 121 13.06 -15.57 -24.67
CA GLY A 121 11.89 -14.78 -25.11
C GLY A 121 11.37 -13.85 -24.01
N THR A 122 11.31 -14.33 -22.77
CA THR A 122 10.90 -13.54 -21.60
C THR A 122 11.93 -12.51 -21.19
N ALA A 123 13.22 -12.81 -21.33
CA ALA A 123 14.28 -11.85 -21.07
C ALA A 123 14.20 -10.66 -22.04
N VAL A 124 14.00 -10.93 -23.33
CA VAL A 124 13.80 -9.89 -24.35
C VAL A 124 12.51 -9.13 -24.09
N ALA A 125 11.41 -9.82 -23.78
CA ALA A 125 10.15 -9.17 -23.44
C ALA A 125 10.25 -8.29 -22.18
N GLY A 126 10.99 -8.74 -21.17
CA GLY A 126 11.28 -8.00 -19.93
C GLY A 126 12.13 -6.75 -20.19
N PHE A 127 13.11 -6.84 -21.09
CA PHE A 127 13.86 -5.68 -21.56
C PHE A 127 12.96 -4.67 -22.27
N LEU A 128 12.12 -5.12 -23.21
CA LEU A 128 11.16 -4.28 -23.93
C LEU A 128 10.07 -3.69 -23.01
N ARG A 129 9.73 -4.40 -21.94
CA ARG A 129 8.80 -3.93 -20.90
C ARG A 129 9.40 -2.79 -20.08
N SER A 130 10.71 -2.61 -20.03
CA SER A 130 11.24 -1.42 -19.37
C SER A 130 10.91 -0.18 -20.20
N HIS A 131 9.97 0.62 -19.69
CA HIS A 131 9.44 1.84 -20.30
C HIS A 131 10.47 3.00 -20.24
N SER A 132 11.76 2.70 -20.41
CA SER A 132 12.88 3.62 -20.17
C SER A 132 12.96 4.77 -21.16
N GLU A 133 12.35 4.62 -22.33
CA GLU A 133 12.44 5.62 -23.39
C GLU A 133 11.24 6.57 -23.44
N LEU A 134 10.14 6.24 -22.74
CA LEU A 134 8.96 7.12 -22.57
C LEU A 134 9.21 8.30 -21.62
N LEU A 135 10.31 8.27 -20.86
CA LEU A 135 10.76 9.37 -19.99
C LEU A 135 11.72 10.34 -20.70
N LYS A 136 12.09 10.06 -21.96
CA LYS A 136 13.12 10.79 -22.69
C LYS A 136 12.68 12.19 -23.11
N ASP A 137 11.37 12.42 -23.18
CA ASP A 137 10.80 13.75 -23.40
C ASP A 137 10.32 14.39 -22.08
N PRO A 138 10.96 15.47 -21.61
CA PRO A 138 10.51 16.24 -20.44
C PRO A 138 9.09 16.84 -20.60
N ASN A 139 8.59 16.94 -21.83
CA ASN A 139 7.25 17.44 -22.15
C ASN A 139 6.26 16.31 -22.50
N GLY A 140 6.70 15.05 -22.49
CA GLY A 140 5.88 13.91 -22.89
C GLY A 140 4.78 13.58 -21.86
N ALA A 141 3.61 13.21 -22.37
CA ALA A 141 2.41 12.83 -21.61
C ALA A 141 2.65 11.87 -20.42
N TYR A 142 3.57 10.91 -20.56
CA TYR A 142 3.85 9.91 -19.52
C TYR A 142 4.56 10.49 -18.30
N SER A 143 5.48 11.44 -18.51
CA SER A 143 6.17 12.16 -17.43
C SER A 143 5.21 13.05 -16.63
N GLN A 144 4.21 13.63 -17.29
CA GLN A 144 3.15 14.42 -16.65
C GLN A 144 2.13 13.55 -15.91
N LEU A 145 1.84 12.34 -16.41
CA LEU A 145 1.03 11.33 -15.74
C LEU A 145 1.62 10.89 -14.40
N ILE A 146 2.93 10.59 -14.38
CA ILE A 146 3.64 10.24 -13.15
C ILE A 146 3.61 11.40 -12.16
N ARG A 147 3.86 12.63 -12.62
CA ARG A 147 3.77 13.83 -11.78
C ARG A 147 2.36 14.04 -11.20
N LEU A 148 1.32 13.83 -12.00
CA LEU A 148 -0.07 13.94 -11.53
C LEU A 148 -0.47 12.80 -10.59
N GLN A 149 0.08 11.60 -10.76
CA GLN A 149 -0.10 10.48 -9.83
C GLN A 149 0.66 10.69 -8.51
N GLU A 150 1.88 11.25 -8.54
CA GLU A 150 2.64 11.60 -7.34
C GLU A 150 1.95 12.71 -6.55
N VAL A 151 1.48 13.77 -7.21
CA VAL A 151 0.68 14.84 -6.58
C VAL A 151 -0.63 14.29 -6.01
N ARG A 152 -1.28 13.33 -6.68
CA ARG A 152 -2.47 12.66 -6.14
C ARG A 152 -2.15 11.81 -4.92
N LYS A 153 -1.00 11.13 -4.91
CA LYS A 153 -0.53 10.30 -3.79
C LYS A 153 -0.14 11.15 -2.58
N GLU A 154 0.31 12.39 -2.79
CA GLU A 154 0.52 13.40 -1.75
C GLU A 154 -0.82 13.99 -1.25
N LEU A 155 -1.80 14.19 -2.13
CA LEU A 155 -3.16 14.62 -1.76
C LEU A 155 -3.95 13.54 -1.01
N GLU A 156 -3.70 12.25 -1.29
CA GLU A 156 -4.29 11.09 -0.59
C GLU A 156 -3.61 10.78 0.76
N GLN A 157 -2.55 11.52 1.16
CA GLN A 157 -1.91 11.37 2.48
C GLN A 157 -2.56 12.22 3.58
N VAL A 158 -3.70 12.87 3.33
CA VAL A 158 -4.59 13.35 4.38
C VAL A 158 -5.47 12.18 4.83
N PRO A 159 -5.42 11.74 6.10
CA PRO A 159 -6.25 10.65 6.57
C PRO A 159 -7.69 11.13 6.70
N ASP A 160 -8.57 10.66 5.83
CA ASP A 160 -10.01 10.65 6.11
C ASP A 160 -10.33 9.40 6.94
N ASP A 161 -10.86 9.66 8.12
CA ASP A 161 -11.35 8.71 9.09
C ASP A 161 -12.66 8.02 8.61
N GLU A 162 -12.77 6.76 9.04
CA GLU A 162 -13.98 5.92 9.21
C GLU A 162 -14.68 5.22 8.01
N ASN A 163 -14.41 3.91 7.97
CA ASN A 163 -15.32 2.79 8.26
C ASN A 163 -16.42 2.39 7.25
N GLY A 164 -16.40 1.12 6.80
CA GLY A 164 -17.54 0.46 6.14
C GLY A 164 -17.16 -0.64 5.13
N SER A 165 -17.22 -1.88 5.57
CA SER A 165 -17.14 -3.14 4.80
C SER A 165 -18.12 -3.24 3.62
N ASP A 166 -17.73 -3.82 2.48
CA ASP A 166 -18.09 -5.21 2.15
C ASP A 166 -17.53 -5.71 0.80
N ILE A 167 -17.38 -7.03 0.78
CA ILE A 167 -16.93 -7.90 -0.32
C ILE A 167 -17.93 -7.91 -1.48
N THR A 168 -17.47 -8.05 -2.74
CA THR A 168 -17.90 -9.10 -3.70
C THR A 168 -17.40 -8.81 -5.13
N GLU A 169 -16.62 -9.75 -5.68
CA GLU A 169 -16.38 -9.90 -7.12
C GLU A 169 -17.70 -10.04 -7.89
N LYS A 170 -17.89 -9.24 -8.94
CA LYS A 170 -18.77 -9.64 -10.05
C LYS A 170 -18.32 -9.06 -11.39
N SER A 171 -17.85 -9.99 -12.21
CA SER A 171 -18.16 -10.16 -13.63
C SER A 171 -17.78 -9.05 -14.62
N LEU A 172 -16.80 -9.42 -15.43
CA LEU A 172 -16.77 -9.24 -16.89
C LEU A 172 -18.17 -9.09 -17.51
N GLY A 173 -18.34 -8.06 -18.34
CA GLY A 173 -19.43 -7.95 -19.29
C GLY A 173 -20.14 -6.60 -19.26
N GLN A 174 -19.71 -5.66 -20.10
CA GLN A 174 -20.68 -4.97 -20.95
C GLN A 174 -20.04 -4.46 -22.25
N THR A 175 -20.47 -5.15 -23.29
CA THR A 175 -20.37 -4.90 -24.71
C THR A 175 -21.00 -3.55 -25.09
N SER A 176 -20.29 -2.82 -25.94
CA SER A 176 -20.82 -1.97 -27.01
C SER A 176 -22.25 -1.41 -26.86
N LEU A 177 -22.38 -0.14 -26.48
CA LEU A 177 -23.51 0.68 -26.95
C LEU A 177 -23.04 2.01 -27.53
N LYS A 178 -23.26 2.06 -28.84
CA LYS A 178 -23.19 3.15 -29.81
C LYS A 178 -23.34 4.55 -29.22
N MET A 179 -22.29 5.33 -29.49
CA MET A 179 -22.25 6.77 -29.49
C MET A 179 -23.17 7.31 -30.60
N SER A 180 -24.25 8.01 -30.23
CA SER A 180 -24.99 8.86 -31.18
C SER A 180 -24.85 10.32 -30.78
N LEU A 181 -23.88 10.99 -31.39
CA LEU A 181 -23.81 12.44 -31.46
C LEU A 181 -25.00 12.95 -32.28
N LYS A 182 -25.95 13.60 -31.61
CA LYS A 182 -26.87 14.53 -32.29
C LYS A 182 -26.67 15.93 -31.73
N LYS A 183 -25.89 16.69 -32.49
CA LYS A 183 -25.87 18.13 -32.56
C LYS A 183 -27.22 18.60 -33.09
N SER A 184 -27.94 19.44 -32.36
CA SER A 184 -28.99 20.28 -32.96
C SER A 184 -29.04 21.65 -32.31
N ILE A 185 -28.88 22.63 -33.19
CA ILE A 185 -29.01 24.06 -33.02
C ILE A 185 -30.48 24.40 -32.75
N SER A 186 -30.75 25.35 -31.86
CA SER A 186 -31.87 26.27 -32.04
C SER A 186 -31.50 27.69 -31.59
N ARG A 187 -31.89 28.64 -32.45
CA ARG A 187 -31.78 30.10 -32.32
C ARG A 187 -33.14 30.65 -31.85
N GLY A 188 -33.12 31.82 -31.20
CA GLY A 188 -34.26 32.72 -30.96
C GLY A 188 -34.39 33.09 -29.47
N SER A 189 -33.94 34.28 -29.02
CA SER A 189 -34.66 35.58 -29.04
C SER A 189 -35.98 35.48 -28.24
N SER A 190 -36.31 36.28 -27.23
CA SER A 190 -36.08 37.70 -26.90
C SER A 190 -36.62 37.98 -25.49
N GLY A 191 -36.17 39.05 -24.83
CA GLY A 191 -36.89 39.62 -23.68
C GLY A 191 -36.09 40.67 -22.90
N GLU A 192 -36.25 41.93 -23.29
CA GLU A 192 -35.80 43.14 -22.57
C GLU A 192 -36.43 43.26 -21.17
N GLY A 193 -35.75 43.93 -20.23
CA GLY A 193 -36.43 44.44 -19.04
C GLY A 193 -35.59 44.78 -17.79
N ASN A 194 -34.72 45.78 -17.93
CA ASN A 194 -34.37 46.86 -16.96
C ASN A 194 -34.38 46.69 -15.42
N SER A 195 -33.38 47.35 -14.82
CA SER A 195 -33.31 47.97 -13.46
C SER A 195 -33.06 47.07 -12.23
N SER A 196 -32.44 47.50 -11.12
CA SER A 196 -31.42 48.50 -10.78
C SER A 196 -31.18 48.38 -9.25
N ARG A 197 -29.92 48.50 -8.80
CA ARG A 197 -29.45 49.05 -7.49
C ARG A 197 -29.70 48.30 -6.16
N HIS A 198 -28.60 48.20 -5.39
CA HIS A 198 -28.39 48.28 -3.92
C HIS A 198 -29.39 47.56 -2.98
N SER A 199 -29.02 46.86 -1.91
CA SER A 199 -28.09 47.24 -0.83
C SER A 199 -27.91 46.06 0.13
N PHE A 200 -26.82 46.10 0.89
CA PHE A 200 -26.63 45.40 2.16
C PHE A 200 -27.86 45.42 3.08
N SER A 201 -28.14 44.29 3.73
CA SER A 201 -28.73 44.27 5.08
C SER A 201 -28.06 43.18 5.90
N ALA A 202 -27.44 43.61 6.99
CA ALA A 202 -26.94 42.74 8.05
C ALA A 202 -28.11 42.29 8.91
N SER A 203 -28.11 41.03 9.35
CA SER A 203 -28.77 40.66 10.60
C SER A 203 -27.97 39.56 11.28
N SER A 204 -27.70 39.81 12.56
CA SER A 204 -26.77 39.12 13.44
C SER A 204 -27.44 37.94 14.15
N GLY A 205 -26.66 36.89 14.48
CA GLY A 205 -27.01 35.93 15.53
C GLY A 205 -26.17 34.64 15.61
N LEU A 206 -25.25 34.60 16.60
CA LEU A 206 -24.52 33.46 17.21
C LEU A 206 -23.29 32.84 16.48
N PRO A 207 -22.30 32.29 17.23
CA PRO A 207 -20.89 32.39 16.90
C PRO A 207 -20.29 31.04 16.47
N THR A 208 -19.50 31.08 15.40
CA THR A 208 -18.66 29.95 14.96
C THR A 208 -17.23 30.45 14.87
N GLY A 209 -16.32 29.74 15.54
CA GLY A 209 -14.90 30.08 15.65
C GLY A 209 -14.24 30.24 14.28
N MET A 210 -13.66 31.42 14.05
CA MET A 210 -12.90 31.72 12.85
C MET A 210 -11.46 31.25 13.02
N ASN A 211 -11.08 30.28 12.19
CA ASN A 211 -9.72 30.15 11.68
C ASN A 211 -9.39 31.40 10.87
N ALA A 212 -8.45 32.21 11.36
CA ALA A 212 -7.83 33.30 10.62
C ALA A 212 -6.39 32.92 10.30
N THR A 213 -6.16 32.33 9.12
CA THR A 213 -4.83 32.23 8.53
C THR A 213 -4.51 33.54 7.81
N ASN A 214 -3.90 34.48 8.51
CA ASN A 214 -3.17 35.58 7.88
C ASN A 214 -1.71 35.16 7.67
N SER A 215 -1.35 35.00 6.41
CA SER A 215 0.02 34.83 5.94
C SER A 215 0.83 36.12 6.13
N VAL A 216 1.82 36.08 7.03
CA VAL A 216 2.95 37.03 7.07
C VAL A 216 4.20 36.27 6.58
N PRO A 217 4.96 36.82 5.62
CA PRO A 217 6.12 36.16 5.03
C PRO A 217 7.42 36.46 5.80
N ALA A 218 8.44 35.63 5.51
CA ALA A 218 9.87 35.81 5.81
C ALA A 218 10.30 35.63 7.28
N ASP A 219 10.76 34.40 7.59
CA ASP A 219 12.04 34.09 8.25
C ASP A 219 11.99 32.69 8.89
N ALA A 220 12.12 31.67 8.04
CA ALA A 220 12.37 30.29 8.48
C ALA A 220 13.44 29.60 7.61
N ALA A 221 14.33 30.39 7.00
CA ALA A 221 15.57 29.91 6.39
C ALA A 221 16.62 29.67 7.51
N ALA A 222 16.30 28.75 8.42
CA ALA A 222 17.24 28.18 9.39
C ALA A 222 16.80 26.78 9.87
N ALA A 223 15.93 26.09 9.13
CA ALA A 223 15.71 24.65 9.30
C ALA A 223 16.74 23.86 8.49
N SER A 224 18.02 24.17 8.66
CA SER A 224 19.09 23.28 8.23
C SER A 224 19.20 22.13 9.22
N THR A 225 19.06 20.92 8.69
CA THR A 225 19.49 19.67 9.31
C THR A 225 18.69 19.32 10.57
N ILE A 226 17.64 18.50 10.41
CA ILE A 226 17.16 17.66 11.51
C ILE A 226 18.38 16.85 11.96
N PRO A 227 18.96 17.07 13.16
CA PRO A 227 19.85 16.09 13.72
C PRO A 227 18.93 14.92 14.00
N SER A 228 19.09 13.82 13.26
CA SER A 228 18.58 12.53 13.73
C SER A 228 19.06 12.41 15.17
N VAL A 229 18.14 12.46 16.14
CA VAL A 229 18.43 12.01 17.50
C VAL A 229 19.16 10.69 17.30
N GLN A 230 20.44 10.66 17.68
CA GLN A 230 21.27 9.47 17.59
C GLN A 230 20.40 8.32 18.07
N ALA A 231 20.08 7.41 17.17
CA ALA A 231 19.29 6.24 17.50
C ALA A 231 20.10 5.48 18.54
N SER A 232 19.80 5.71 19.82
CA SER A 232 20.24 4.83 20.88
C SER A 232 19.70 3.47 20.45
N ASP A 233 20.59 2.52 20.14
CA ASP A 233 20.21 1.18 19.72
C ASP A 233 19.33 0.57 20.80
N VAL A 234 18.02 0.71 20.65
CA VAL A 234 17.08 0.14 21.60
C VAL A 234 17.11 -1.36 21.35
N SER A 235 17.53 -2.11 22.37
CA SER A 235 17.50 -3.56 22.28
C SER A 235 16.05 -4.03 22.11
N ILE A 236 15.80 -4.85 21.08
CA ILE A 236 14.51 -5.53 20.82
C ILE A 236 14.07 -6.32 22.07
N ARG A 237 15.02 -6.75 22.89
CA ARG A 237 14.80 -7.42 24.19
C ARG A 237 13.98 -6.55 25.16
N ARG A 238 14.18 -5.23 25.15
CA ARG A 238 13.41 -4.31 25.97
C ARG A 238 11.97 -4.22 25.48
N LEU A 239 11.75 -4.13 24.17
CA LEU A 239 10.41 -4.17 23.59
C LEU A 239 9.70 -5.49 23.91
N ALA A 240 10.41 -6.62 23.84
CA ALA A 240 9.89 -7.93 24.23
C ALA A 240 9.50 -7.98 25.72
N SER A 241 10.17 -7.21 26.59
CA SER A 241 9.84 -7.16 28.02
C SER A 241 8.51 -6.46 28.33
N PHE A 242 8.04 -5.56 27.45
CA PHE A 242 6.71 -4.95 27.57
C PHE A 242 5.57 -5.92 27.22
N ASN A 243 5.89 -6.97 26.47
CA ASN A 243 4.95 -7.98 25.99
C ASN A 243 4.84 -9.21 26.92
N LYS A 244 5.45 -9.14 28.12
CA LYS A 244 5.41 -10.22 29.14
C LYS A 244 4.01 -10.77 29.45
N PRO A 245 2.98 -9.93 29.65
CA PRO A 245 1.64 -10.41 30.00
C PRO A 245 0.95 -11.19 28.87
N GLU A 246 1.32 -10.93 27.62
CA GLU A 246 0.73 -11.54 26.43
C GLU A 246 1.54 -12.75 25.91
N ILE A 247 2.63 -13.15 26.60
CA ILE A 247 3.43 -14.34 26.28
C ILE A 247 2.58 -15.61 26.05
N PRO A 248 1.55 -15.93 26.85
CA PRO A 248 0.74 -17.13 26.62
C PRO A 248 0.02 -17.11 25.27
N VAL A 249 -0.49 -15.94 24.86
CA VAL A 249 -1.18 -15.75 23.58
C VAL A 249 -0.19 -15.84 22.42
N LEU A 250 1.02 -15.28 22.59
CA LEU A 250 2.10 -15.38 21.61
C LEU A 250 2.63 -16.82 21.46
N LEU A 251 2.70 -17.58 22.55
CA LEU A 251 3.10 -19.00 22.50
C LEU A 251 2.05 -19.82 21.74
N LEU A 252 0.77 -19.60 22.03
CA LEU A 252 -0.32 -20.27 21.31
C LEU A 252 -0.34 -19.85 19.82
N GLY A 253 -0.11 -18.57 19.54
CA GLY A 253 0.06 -18.05 18.18
C GLY A 253 1.25 -18.70 17.48
N SER A 254 2.39 -18.84 18.16
CA SER A 254 3.59 -19.47 17.61
C SER A 254 3.37 -20.93 17.23
N ILE A 255 2.59 -21.67 18.04
CA ILE A 255 2.19 -23.04 17.71
C ILE A 255 1.33 -23.05 16.42
N ALA A 256 0.38 -22.13 16.30
CA ALA A 256 -0.43 -21.99 15.08
C ALA A 256 0.43 -21.59 13.86
N SER A 257 1.41 -20.69 14.02
CA SER A 257 2.39 -20.35 12.96
C SER A 257 3.25 -21.52 12.54
N ILE A 258 3.63 -22.41 13.47
CA ILE A 258 4.38 -23.63 13.12
C ILE A 258 3.51 -24.53 12.24
N ILE A 259 2.24 -24.74 12.60
CA ILE A 259 1.30 -25.53 11.80
C ILE A 259 1.14 -24.92 10.40
N ASN A 260 0.91 -23.61 10.33
CA ASN A 260 0.79 -22.91 9.05
C ASN A 260 2.10 -22.95 8.23
N GLY A 261 3.25 -22.86 8.88
CA GLY A 261 4.57 -22.99 8.23
C GLY A 261 4.78 -24.36 7.57
N LEU A 262 4.17 -25.41 8.11
CA LEU A 262 4.19 -26.76 7.52
C LEU A 262 3.21 -26.96 6.37
N VAL A 263 2.21 -26.08 6.19
CA VAL A 263 1.21 -26.20 5.12
C VAL A 263 1.87 -26.14 3.74
N LEU A 264 2.82 -25.23 3.52
CA LEU A 264 3.48 -25.08 2.21
C LEU A 264 4.34 -26.30 1.82
N PRO A 265 5.25 -26.81 2.69
CA PRO A 265 5.99 -28.04 2.38
C PRO A 265 5.09 -29.28 2.26
N THR A 266 4.05 -29.41 3.10
CA THR A 266 3.10 -30.53 3.00
C THR A 266 2.30 -30.49 1.71
N TYR A 267 1.87 -29.31 1.26
CA TYR A 267 1.24 -29.14 -0.05
C TYR A 267 2.15 -29.64 -1.19
N ALA A 268 3.43 -29.27 -1.17
CA ALA A 268 4.41 -29.73 -2.16
C ALA A 268 4.60 -31.26 -2.14
N LEU A 269 4.63 -31.87 -0.95
CA LEU A 269 4.66 -33.34 -0.80
C LEU A 269 3.45 -34.01 -1.45
N LEU A 270 2.25 -33.55 -1.09
CA LEU A 270 1.01 -34.12 -1.62
C LEU A 270 0.92 -33.99 -3.13
N LEU A 271 1.39 -32.86 -3.68
CA LEU A 271 1.40 -32.64 -5.12
C LEU A 271 2.30 -33.65 -5.85
N SER A 272 3.49 -33.94 -5.30
CA SER A 272 4.41 -34.93 -5.89
C SER A 272 3.85 -36.37 -5.89
N GLU A 273 3.06 -36.75 -4.88
CA GLU A 273 2.42 -38.06 -4.80
C GLU A 273 1.20 -38.16 -5.72
N VAL A 274 0.44 -37.08 -5.90
CA VAL A 274 -0.66 -37.04 -6.87
C VAL A 274 -0.14 -37.22 -8.30
N ILE A 275 0.97 -36.57 -8.65
CA ILE A 275 1.62 -36.76 -9.95
C ILE A 275 2.00 -38.23 -10.15
N LYS A 276 2.53 -38.89 -9.12
CA LYS A 276 2.86 -40.32 -9.17
C LYS A 276 1.63 -41.20 -9.40
N THR A 277 0.49 -40.86 -8.80
CA THR A 277 -0.76 -41.60 -8.97
C THR A 277 -1.27 -41.60 -10.42
N PHE A 278 -1.04 -40.53 -11.20
CA PHE A 278 -1.48 -40.46 -12.60
C PHE A 278 -0.82 -41.49 -13.52
N TYR A 279 0.34 -42.04 -13.13
CA TYR A 279 1.08 -43.04 -13.91
C TYR A 279 0.86 -44.48 -13.41
N LYS A 280 -0.09 -44.72 -12.48
CA LYS A 280 -0.50 -46.06 -12.02
C LYS A 280 -1.64 -46.65 -12.86
N ALA A 281 -1.89 -47.95 -12.72
CA ALA A 281 -2.96 -48.65 -13.42
C ALA A 281 -4.37 -48.03 -13.15
N PRO A 282 -5.33 -48.08 -14.11
CA PRO A 282 -6.59 -47.31 -14.05
C PRO A 282 -7.46 -47.57 -12.81
N ASN A 283 -7.41 -48.78 -12.26
CA ASN A 283 -8.19 -49.18 -11.08
C ASN A 283 -7.58 -48.62 -9.78
N GLU A 284 -6.25 -48.60 -9.67
CA GLU A 284 -5.54 -48.01 -8.52
C GLU A 284 -5.58 -46.48 -8.58
N LEU A 285 -5.51 -45.91 -9.79
CA LEU A 285 -5.61 -44.47 -10.04
C LEU A 285 -6.89 -43.88 -9.44
N LYS A 286 -8.07 -44.47 -9.69
CA LYS A 286 -9.34 -43.94 -9.14
C LYS A 286 -9.39 -43.99 -7.62
N LYS A 287 -8.83 -45.04 -7.00
CA LYS A 287 -8.85 -45.22 -5.54
C LYS A 287 -7.90 -44.23 -4.87
N ASP A 288 -6.68 -44.12 -5.37
CA ASP A 288 -5.63 -43.23 -4.85
C ASP A 288 -6.00 -41.75 -5.09
N SER A 289 -6.53 -41.39 -6.27
CA SER A 289 -6.95 -40.01 -6.54
C SER A 289 -8.08 -39.56 -5.61
N ARG A 290 -9.05 -40.44 -5.29
CA ARG A 290 -10.09 -40.12 -4.30
C ARG A 290 -9.51 -39.93 -2.91
N PHE A 291 -8.55 -40.76 -2.52
CA PHE A 291 -7.86 -40.64 -1.23
C PHE A 291 -7.11 -39.31 -1.13
N TRP A 292 -6.26 -38.99 -2.11
CA TRP A 292 -5.50 -37.73 -2.11
C TRP A 292 -6.41 -36.51 -2.19
N ALA A 293 -7.49 -36.53 -2.98
CA ALA A 293 -8.46 -35.44 -3.02
C ALA A 293 -9.10 -35.16 -1.65
N LEU A 294 -9.43 -36.20 -0.88
CA LEU A 294 -9.92 -36.05 0.50
C LEU A 294 -8.86 -35.48 1.43
N ILE A 295 -7.59 -35.87 1.28
CA ILE A 295 -6.48 -35.31 2.06
C ILE A 295 -6.26 -33.82 1.72
N PHE A 296 -6.33 -33.41 0.45
CA PHE A 296 -6.26 -32.00 0.06
C PHE A 296 -7.40 -31.17 0.65
N MET A 297 -8.62 -31.72 0.66
CA MET A 297 -9.78 -31.06 1.28
C MET A 297 -9.60 -30.90 2.80
N ALA A 298 -9.12 -31.95 3.47
CA ALA A 298 -8.82 -31.91 4.90
C ALA A 298 -7.70 -30.92 5.23
N LEU A 299 -6.63 -30.88 4.43
CA LEU A 299 -5.55 -29.91 4.57
C LEU A 299 -6.04 -28.46 4.33
N GLY A 300 -6.92 -28.25 3.35
CA GLY A 300 -7.55 -26.96 3.08
C GLY A 300 -8.37 -26.46 4.28
N LEU A 301 -9.19 -27.33 4.88
CA LEU A 301 -9.97 -26.97 6.06
C LEU A 301 -9.08 -26.72 7.29
N ALA A 302 -8.06 -27.56 7.50
CA ALA A 302 -7.11 -27.41 8.60
C ALA A 302 -6.28 -26.13 8.46
N SER A 303 -5.81 -25.81 7.24
CA SER A 303 -5.04 -24.59 6.96
C SER A 303 -5.91 -23.34 7.11
N PHE A 304 -7.18 -23.36 6.68
CA PHE A 304 -8.11 -22.26 6.93
C PHE A 304 -8.24 -21.94 8.42
N LEU A 305 -8.43 -22.96 9.26
CA LEU A 305 -8.50 -22.79 10.72
C LEU A 305 -7.18 -22.33 11.33
N ALA A 306 -6.06 -22.92 10.90
CA ALA A 306 -4.73 -22.59 11.41
C ALA A 306 -4.33 -21.15 11.07
N ILE A 307 -4.47 -20.73 9.80
CA ILE A 307 -4.16 -19.36 9.35
C ILE A 307 -5.04 -18.34 10.08
N SER A 308 -6.33 -18.64 10.24
CA SER A 308 -7.26 -17.75 10.94
C SER A 308 -6.91 -17.62 12.42
N ALA A 309 -6.64 -18.74 13.10
CA ALA A 309 -6.26 -18.75 14.51
C ALA A 309 -4.92 -18.04 14.75
N GLU A 310 -3.92 -18.30 13.91
CA GLU A 310 -2.61 -17.63 13.95
C GLU A 310 -2.76 -16.11 13.89
N ARG A 311 -3.39 -15.60 12.81
CA ARG A 311 -3.54 -14.15 12.61
C ARG A 311 -4.35 -13.51 13.73
N TYR A 312 -5.40 -14.17 14.21
CA TYR A 312 -6.20 -13.68 15.31
C TYR A 312 -5.38 -13.57 16.61
N LEU A 313 -4.64 -14.61 16.99
CA LEU A 313 -3.88 -14.64 18.24
C LEU A 313 -2.76 -13.58 18.25
N PHE A 314 -1.98 -13.46 17.18
CA PHE A 314 -0.96 -12.43 17.09
C PHE A 314 -1.56 -11.02 17.01
N SER A 315 -2.69 -10.84 16.31
CA SER A 315 -3.40 -9.55 16.27
C SER A 315 -3.88 -9.13 17.66
N VAL A 316 -4.46 -10.05 18.44
CA VAL A 316 -4.88 -9.77 19.83
C VAL A 316 -3.69 -9.39 20.72
N ALA A 317 -2.56 -10.08 20.59
CA ALA A 317 -1.34 -9.75 21.34
C ALA A 317 -0.81 -8.36 20.95
N GLY A 318 -0.77 -8.05 19.64
CA GLY A 318 -0.40 -6.73 19.13
C GLY A 318 -1.30 -5.62 19.66
N CYS A 319 -2.63 -5.80 19.57
CA CYS A 319 -3.65 -4.84 20.03
C CYS A 319 -3.57 -4.54 21.53
N LYS A 320 -3.26 -5.53 22.38
CA LYS A 320 -3.04 -5.31 23.81
C LYS A 320 -1.73 -4.59 24.10
N LEU A 321 -0.66 -4.91 23.37
CA LEU A 321 0.62 -4.24 23.48
C LEU A 321 0.52 -2.76 23.11
N ILE A 322 -0.13 -2.43 21.99
CA ILE A 322 -0.34 -1.04 21.54
C ILE A 322 -1.17 -0.24 22.53
N GLN A 323 -2.24 -0.83 23.09
CA GLN A 323 -3.06 -0.18 24.12
C GLN A 323 -2.21 0.19 25.34
N ARG A 324 -1.36 -0.72 25.80
CA ARG A 324 -0.47 -0.52 26.95
C ARG A 324 0.60 0.55 26.67
N ILE A 325 1.23 0.50 25.51
CA ILE A 325 2.23 1.49 25.09
C ILE A 325 1.60 2.87 25.02
N ARG A 326 0.44 3.01 24.37
CA ARG A 326 -0.27 4.29 24.26
C ARG A 326 -0.67 4.85 25.63
N SER A 327 -1.25 4.01 26.50
CA SER A 327 -1.64 4.45 27.85
C SER A 327 -0.43 4.91 28.68
N THR A 328 0.64 4.13 28.70
CA THR A 328 1.84 4.42 29.50
C THR A 328 2.58 5.64 28.96
N CYS A 329 2.68 5.76 27.63
CA CYS A 329 3.30 6.91 26.98
C CYS A 329 2.48 8.17 27.23
N PHE A 330 1.16 8.12 27.06
CA PHE A 330 0.28 9.27 27.32
C PHE A 330 0.32 9.71 28.79
N GLU A 331 0.25 8.76 29.73
CA GLU A 331 0.42 9.02 31.17
C GLU A 331 1.75 9.73 31.45
N LYS A 332 2.83 9.29 30.81
CA LYS A 332 4.15 9.90 30.98
C LYS A 332 4.23 11.30 30.39
N VAL A 333 3.60 11.53 29.24
CA VAL A 333 3.61 12.83 28.56
C VAL A 333 2.83 13.89 29.34
N VAL A 334 1.66 13.55 29.89
CA VAL A 334 0.86 14.49 30.70
C VAL A 334 1.61 14.93 31.99
N ARG A 335 2.61 14.15 32.42
CA ARG A 335 3.46 14.45 33.58
C ARG A 335 4.74 15.22 33.24
N MET A 336 4.97 15.57 31.99
CA MET A 336 6.16 16.35 31.59
C MET A 336 6.02 17.83 31.98
N GLU A 337 7.15 18.45 32.30
CA GLU A 337 7.25 19.89 32.55
C GLU A 337 6.81 20.73 31.34
N ILE A 338 6.24 21.91 31.58
CA ILE A 338 5.78 22.79 30.49
C ILE A 338 6.91 23.19 29.52
N GLY A 339 8.14 23.37 30.05
CA GLY A 339 9.31 23.70 29.24
C GLY A 339 9.69 22.61 28.23
N TRP A 340 9.21 21.37 28.41
CA TRP A 340 9.35 20.30 27.42
C TRP A 340 8.45 20.51 26.22
N PHE A 341 7.22 21.00 26.43
CA PHE A 341 6.26 21.28 25.37
C PHE A 341 6.59 22.55 24.58
N ASP A 342 7.44 23.43 25.14
CA ASP A 342 7.96 24.61 24.44
C ASP A 342 8.97 24.24 23.33
N GLU A 343 9.56 23.04 23.37
CA GLU A 343 10.45 22.55 22.31
C GLU A 343 9.63 22.26 21.03
N PRO A 344 10.04 22.80 19.85
CA PRO A 344 9.28 22.62 18.61
C PRO A 344 9.14 21.14 18.19
N GLU A 345 10.05 20.27 18.62
CA GLU A 345 10.00 18.81 18.43
C GLU A 345 8.89 18.11 19.21
N HIS A 346 8.31 18.79 20.21
CA HIS A 346 7.31 18.26 21.14
C HIS A 346 5.96 18.99 20.98
N SER A 347 5.74 19.62 19.82
CA SER A 347 4.45 20.19 19.46
C SER A 347 3.33 19.15 19.55
N SER A 348 2.12 19.59 19.91
CA SER A 348 0.94 18.73 20.07
C SER A 348 0.65 17.86 18.84
N GLY A 349 0.83 18.40 17.63
CA GLY A 349 0.69 17.65 16.38
C GLY A 349 1.74 16.54 16.20
N SER A 350 3.02 16.86 16.47
CA SER A 350 4.10 15.87 16.35
C SER A 350 3.98 14.74 17.37
N LEU A 351 3.55 15.05 18.59
CA LEU A 351 3.34 14.11 19.67
C LEU A 351 2.14 13.19 19.38
N GLY A 352 1.03 13.75 18.89
CA GLY A 352 -0.11 12.97 18.43
C GLY A 352 0.27 12.01 17.30
N ALA A 353 1.08 12.47 16.35
CA ALA A 353 1.62 11.63 15.29
C ALA A 353 2.50 10.49 15.84
N ARG A 354 3.37 10.73 16.83
CA ARG A 354 4.17 9.67 17.47
C ARG A 354 3.30 8.65 18.22
N LEU A 355 2.34 9.10 19.03
CA LEU A 355 1.45 8.20 19.78
C LEU A 355 0.53 7.36 18.86
N SER A 356 0.20 7.88 17.68
CA SER A 356 -0.60 7.15 16.69
C SER A 356 0.26 6.27 15.79
N ALA A 357 1.15 6.86 14.99
CA ALA A 357 1.87 6.23 13.87
C ALA A 357 3.08 5.38 14.31
N ASP A 358 3.94 5.88 15.21
CA ASP A 358 5.09 5.08 15.70
C ASP A 358 4.57 3.86 16.46
N ALA A 359 3.53 4.06 17.26
CA ALA A 359 2.91 3.00 18.02
C ALA A 359 2.23 1.96 17.10
N ALA A 360 1.52 2.38 16.06
CA ALA A 360 0.96 1.47 15.05
C ALA A 360 2.04 0.66 14.31
N THR A 361 3.22 1.26 14.06
CA THR A 361 4.36 0.57 13.45
C THR A 361 4.92 -0.53 14.36
N LEU A 362 4.90 -0.33 15.68
CA LEU A 362 5.24 -1.40 16.64
C LEU A 362 4.21 -2.53 16.67
N ASN A 363 2.92 -2.18 16.54
CA ASN A 363 1.84 -3.17 16.48
C ASN A 363 1.99 -4.11 15.27
N SER A 364 2.23 -3.56 14.08
CA SER A 364 2.36 -4.39 12.87
C SER A 364 3.57 -5.34 12.95
N LEU A 365 4.64 -4.94 13.63
CA LEU A 365 5.81 -5.79 13.85
C LEU A 365 5.47 -7.03 14.70
N VAL A 366 4.74 -6.85 15.82
CA VAL A 366 4.42 -7.95 16.75
C VAL A 366 3.20 -8.75 16.29
N GLY A 367 2.21 -8.08 15.67
CA GLY A 367 0.93 -8.68 15.29
C GLY A 367 0.92 -9.43 13.95
N ASP A 368 1.68 -8.98 12.94
CA ASP A 368 1.70 -9.65 11.63
C ASP A 368 3.08 -10.20 11.30
N LYS A 369 4.11 -9.38 11.46
CA LYS A 369 5.46 -9.71 10.97
C LYS A 369 6.13 -10.82 11.78
N LEU A 370 5.90 -10.87 13.08
CA LEU A 370 6.43 -11.93 13.94
C LEU A 370 5.87 -13.31 13.55
N ALA A 371 4.57 -13.40 13.29
CA ALA A 371 3.92 -14.62 12.82
C ALA A 371 4.55 -15.11 11.50
N GLN A 372 4.70 -14.18 10.56
CA GLN A 372 5.34 -14.44 9.27
C GLN A 372 6.81 -14.90 9.41
N MET A 373 7.58 -14.37 10.37
CA MET A 373 8.95 -14.85 10.62
C MET A 373 8.98 -16.30 11.09
N VAL A 374 8.14 -16.64 12.08
CA VAL A 374 8.07 -18.00 12.61
C VAL A 374 7.64 -18.96 11.49
N GLN A 375 6.61 -18.59 10.73
CA GLN A 375 6.14 -19.37 9.58
C GLN A 375 7.25 -19.62 8.54
N SER A 376 8.00 -18.57 8.15
CA SER A 376 9.06 -18.67 7.15
C SER A 376 10.24 -19.52 7.63
N ILE A 377 10.64 -19.40 8.90
CA ILE A 377 11.71 -20.24 9.47
C ILE A 377 11.29 -21.71 9.46
N VAL A 378 10.05 -22.00 9.90
CA VAL A 378 9.52 -23.36 9.93
C VAL A 378 9.41 -23.93 8.52
N SER A 379 8.88 -23.16 7.56
CA SER A 379 8.77 -23.57 6.15
C SER A 379 10.15 -23.87 5.55
N LEU A 380 11.15 -23.00 5.80
CA LEU A 380 12.52 -23.20 5.34
C LEU A 380 13.14 -24.47 5.93
N VAL A 381 13.06 -24.68 7.24
CA VAL A 381 13.64 -25.85 7.91
C VAL A 381 12.95 -27.14 7.46
N ALA A 382 11.61 -27.16 7.50
CA ALA A 382 10.84 -28.33 7.09
C ALA A 382 11.07 -28.66 5.60
N GLY A 383 11.09 -27.65 4.73
CA GLY A 383 11.33 -27.84 3.31
C GLY A 383 12.74 -28.36 3.00
N LEU A 384 13.78 -27.85 3.67
CA LEU A 384 15.13 -28.39 3.54
C LEU A 384 15.19 -29.86 3.99
N VAL A 385 14.64 -30.18 5.17
CA VAL A 385 14.61 -31.57 5.67
C VAL A 385 13.91 -32.50 4.67
N ILE A 386 12.76 -32.10 4.15
CA ILE A 386 12.01 -32.88 3.17
C ILE A 386 12.80 -33.06 1.86
N ALA A 387 13.47 -32.02 1.37
CA ALA A 387 14.26 -32.09 0.14
C ALA A 387 15.46 -33.03 0.29
N PHE A 388 16.20 -32.95 1.41
CA PHE A 388 17.34 -33.84 1.67
C PHE A 388 16.93 -35.31 1.86
N VAL A 389 15.75 -35.57 2.44
CA VAL A 389 15.20 -36.93 2.57
C VAL A 389 14.79 -37.52 1.22
N ALA A 390 14.27 -36.70 0.30
CA ALA A 390 13.85 -37.16 -1.02
C ALA A 390 15.05 -37.47 -1.94
N SER A 391 15.94 -36.49 -2.16
CA SER A 391 17.18 -36.69 -2.90
C SER A 391 18.21 -35.66 -2.48
N TRP A 392 19.18 -36.09 -1.67
CA TRP A 392 20.24 -35.21 -1.18
C TRP A 392 21.13 -34.66 -2.31
N GLN A 393 21.32 -35.42 -3.40
CA GLN A 393 22.14 -35.01 -4.54
C GLN A 393 21.47 -33.87 -5.33
N LEU A 394 20.18 -34.03 -5.64
CA LEU A 394 19.43 -33.00 -6.35
C LEU A 394 19.25 -31.76 -5.47
N ALA A 395 18.89 -31.95 -4.19
CA ALA A 395 18.72 -30.85 -3.24
C ALA A 395 19.99 -29.99 -3.12
N LEU A 396 21.19 -30.58 -3.13
CA LEU A 396 22.45 -29.82 -3.11
C LEU A 396 22.63 -28.97 -4.37
N ILE A 397 22.29 -29.50 -5.55
CA ILE A 397 22.36 -28.74 -6.81
C ILE A 397 21.39 -27.56 -6.76
N THR A 398 20.14 -27.80 -6.37
CA THR A 398 19.12 -26.75 -6.30
C THR A 398 19.49 -25.69 -5.25
N ILE A 399 20.01 -26.08 -4.09
CA ILE A 399 20.51 -25.15 -3.05
C ILE A 399 21.70 -24.35 -3.57
N ALA A 400 22.63 -24.95 -4.35
CA ALA A 400 23.75 -24.22 -4.95
C ALA A 400 23.29 -23.17 -5.97
N LEU A 401 22.16 -23.41 -6.65
CA LEU A 401 21.55 -22.47 -7.60
C LEU A 401 20.72 -21.37 -6.90
N LEU A 402 20.26 -21.60 -5.66
CA LEU A 402 19.42 -20.66 -4.92
C LEU A 402 20.10 -19.29 -4.64
N PRO A 403 21.38 -19.21 -4.24
CA PRO A 403 22.11 -17.95 -4.12
C PRO A 403 22.18 -17.16 -5.43
N LEU A 404 22.22 -17.83 -6.58
CA LEU A 404 22.27 -17.14 -7.88
C LEU A 404 20.99 -16.33 -8.11
N ILE A 405 19.82 -16.92 -7.79
CA ILE A 405 18.52 -16.24 -7.82
C ILE A 405 18.48 -15.13 -6.76
N GLY A 406 18.95 -15.42 -5.54
CA GLY A 406 18.94 -14.47 -4.42
C GLY A 406 19.83 -13.24 -4.63
N ILE A 407 21.05 -13.42 -5.12
CA ILE A 407 21.98 -12.33 -5.45
C ILE A 407 21.37 -11.44 -6.52
N ASN A 408 20.81 -12.05 -7.56
CA ASN A 408 20.19 -11.29 -8.63
C ASN A 408 18.98 -10.46 -8.14
N GLY A 409 18.10 -11.05 -7.33
CA GLY A 409 17.00 -10.31 -6.70
C GLY A 409 17.48 -9.21 -5.73
N TYR A 410 18.54 -9.46 -4.97
CA TYR A 410 19.15 -8.45 -4.08
C TYR A 410 19.74 -7.27 -4.87
N VAL A 411 20.46 -7.56 -5.95
CA VAL A 411 21.03 -6.57 -6.86
C VAL A 411 19.91 -5.70 -7.44
N GLU A 412 18.82 -6.32 -7.91
CA GLU A 412 17.64 -5.63 -8.45
C GLU A 412 17.01 -4.68 -7.41
N VAL A 413 16.75 -5.15 -6.19
CA VAL A 413 16.17 -4.33 -5.10
C VAL A 413 17.11 -3.19 -4.70
N LYS A 414 18.43 -3.43 -4.62
CA LYS A 414 19.42 -2.41 -4.25
C LYS A 414 19.53 -1.32 -5.32
N PHE A 415 19.54 -1.70 -6.60
CA PHE A 415 19.53 -0.74 -7.69
C PHE A 415 18.24 0.08 -7.71
N MET A 416 17.08 -0.53 -7.52
CA MET A 416 15.81 0.22 -7.44
C MET A 416 15.77 1.22 -6.29
N LYS A 417 16.24 0.84 -5.09
CA LYS A 417 16.27 1.76 -3.94
C LYS A 417 17.27 2.91 -4.11
N GLY A 418 18.48 2.63 -4.59
CA GLY A 418 19.52 3.65 -4.79
C GLY A 418 19.11 4.69 -5.84
N PHE A 419 18.67 4.23 -7.01
CA PHE A 419 18.22 5.13 -8.08
C PHE A 419 16.96 5.91 -7.71
N SER A 420 16.02 5.33 -6.95
CA SER A 420 14.83 6.05 -6.49
C SER A 420 15.14 7.19 -5.53
N ALA A 421 16.16 7.06 -4.67
CA ALA A 421 16.57 8.13 -3.76
C ALA A 421 17.22 9.29 -4.52
N ASP A 422 18.12 8.97 -5.46
CA ASP A 422 18.75 9.96 -6.34
C ASP A 422 17.71 10.67 -7.21
N ALA A 423 16.74 9.93 -7.78
CA ALA A 423 15.66 10.52 -8.56
C ALA A 423 14.82 11.48 -7.73
N LYS A 424 14.43 11.09 -6.49
CA LYS A 424 13.64 11.95 -5.59
C LYS A 424 14.34 13.27 -5.31
N MET A 425 15.62 13.25 -4.96
CA MET A 425 16.40 14.47 -4.68
C MET A 425 16.46 15.39 -5.90
N MET A 426 16.66 14.83 -7.09
CA MET A 426 16.74 15.61 -8.34
C MET A 426 15.38 16.19 -8.75
N TYR A 427 14.28 15.48 -8.47
CA TYR A 427 12.93 16.02 -8.66
C TYR A 427 12.60 17.11 -7.63
N GLU A 428 13.05 16.98 -6.38
CA GLU A 428 12.86 17.98 -5.34
C GLU A 428 13.47 19.34 -5.73
N GLU A 429 14.70 19.35 -6.27
CA GLU A 429 15.31 20.57 -6.78
C GLU A 429 14.50 21.23 -7.92
N ALA A 430 13.96 20.43 -8.84
CA ALA A 430 13.14 20.94 -9.93
C ALA A 430 11.77 21.46 -9.42
N SER A 431 11.16 20.75 -8.47
CA SER A 431 9.91 21.13 -7.82
C SER A 431 10.09 22.40 -7.00
N GLN A 432 11.23 22.58 -6.33
CA GLN A 432 11.54 23.82 -5.60
C GLN A 432 11.55 25.03 -6.55
N VAL A 433 12.21 24.93 -7.71
CA VAL A 433 12.20 26.01 -8.72
C VAL A 433 10.77 26.33 -9.18
N ALA A 434 9.92 25.32 -9.34
CA ALA A 434 8.52 25.55 -9.68
C ALA A 434 7.75 26.20 -8.53
N ASN A 435 7.99 25.78 -7.28
CA ASN A 435 7.34 26.34 -6.10
C ASN A 435 7.71 27.82 -5.89
N ASP A 436 9.00 28.15 -6.03
CA ASP A 436 9.50 29.54 -5.98
C ASP A 436 8.89 30.38 -7.10
N ALA A 437 8.74 29.82 -8.30
CA ALA A 437 8.13 30.51 -9.43
C ALA A 437 6.63 30.78 -9.22
N VAL A 438 5.89 29.81 -8.68
CA VAL A 438 4.46 29.98 -8.38
C VAL A 438 4.24 30.94 -7.23
N GLY A 439 5.02 30.82 -6.14
CA GLY A 439 4.99 31.74 -5.02
C GLY A 439 5.36 33.19 -5.41
N GLY A 440 6.29 33.33 -6.35
CA GLY A 440 6.77 34.61 -6.89
C GLY A 440 6.11 35.08 -8.20
N ILE A 441 4.96 34.53 -8.60
CA ILE A 441 4.41 34.72 -9.97
C ILE A 441 4.21 36.20 -10.35
N ARG A 442 3.79 37.04 -9.40
CA ARG A 442 3.61 38.49 -9.64
C ARG A 442 4.94 39.19 -9.94
N THR A 443 6.00 38.80 -9.25
CA THR A 443 7.35 39.32 -9.48
C THR A 443 7.86 38.91 -10.85
N ILE A 444 7.73 37.63 -11.22
CA ILE A 444 8.19 37.12 -12.52
C ILE A 444 7.46 37.82 -13.67
N ALA A 445 6.14 37.99 -13.56
CA ALA A 445 5.35 38.72 -14.56
C ALA A 445 5.74 40.20 -14.65
N SER A 446 6.05 40.84 -13.52
CA SER A 446 6.50 42.25 -13.52
C SER A 446 7.85 42.46 -14.20
N PHE A 447 8.71 41.45 -14.19
CA PHE A 447 10.02 41.47 -14.86
C PHE A 447 9.99 40.86 -16.27
N CYS A 448 8.83 40.38 -16.76
CA CYS A 448 8.70 39.62 -18.01
C CYS A 448 9.72 38.47 -18.12
N ALA A 449 9.98 37.79 -17.00
CA ALA A 449 11.04 36.78 -16.87
C ALA A 449 10.53 35.34 -17.02
N GLU A 450 9.31 35.14 -17.51
CA GLU A 450 8.67 33.82 -17.63
C GLU A 450 9.51 32.86 -18.47
N GLU A 451 10.05 33.33 -19.60
CA GLU A 451 10.86 32.50 -20.48
C GLU A 451 12.18 32.09 -19.83
N MET A 452 12.79 32.98 -19.04
CA MET A 452 14.01 32.70 -18.29
C MET A 452 13.75 31.61 -17.23
N VAL A 453 12.67 31.74 -16.47
CA VAL A 453 12.27 30.78 -15.44
C VAL A 453 11.92 29.43 -16.05
N MET A 454 11.19 29.41 -17.18
CA MET A 454 10.91 28.19 -17.93
C MET A 454 12.18 27.50 -18.43
N ARG A 455 13.17 28.26 -18.90
CA ARG A 455 14.46 27.72 -19.33
C ARG A 455 15.24 27.11 -18.15
N LEU A 456 15.20 27.77 -16.99
CA LEU A 456 15.82 27.25 -15.76
C LEU A 456 15.14 25.94 -15.31
N TYR A 457 13.81 25.90 -15.32
CA TYR A 457 13.04 24.71 -15.00
C TYR A 457 13.34 23.55 -15.95
N LYS A 458 13.36 23.81 -17.26
CA LYS A 458 13.72 22.81 -18.29
C LYS A 458 15.12 22.26 -18.05
N LYS A 459 16.10 23.12 -17.80
CA LYS A 459 17.48 22.73 -17.50
C LYS A 459 17.57 21.86 -16.25
N LYS A 460 16.81 22.17 -15.20
CA LYS A 460 16.73 21.35 -13.98
C LYS A 460 16.04 20.00 -14.22
N CYS A 461 15.07 19.93 -15.13
CA CYS A 461 14.39 18.69 -15.50
C CYS A 461 15.22 17.74 -16.39
N GLU A 462 16.25 18.23 -17.09
CA GLU A 462 17.12 17.37 -17.93
C GLU A 462 17.84 16.28 -17.14
N HIS A 463 18.24 16.58 -15.90
CA HIS A 463 18.98 15.64 -15.07
C HIS A 463 18.09 14.49 -14.54
N PRO A 464 16.90 14.73 -13.94
CA PRO A 464 15.91 13.69 -13.65
C PRO A 464 15.54 12.84 -14.88
N VAL A 465 15.38 13.45 -16.05
CA VAL A 465 15.05 12.72 -17.29
C VAL A 465 16.18 11.76 -17.67
N LYS A 466 17.43 12.20 -17.70
CA LYS A 466 18.58 11.33 -18.00
C LYS A 466 18.74 10.22 -16.97
N ALA A 467 18.52 10.52 -15.68
CA ALA A 467 18.54 9.53 -14.61
C ALA A 467 17.41 8.50 -14.77
N GLY A 468 16.20 8.94 -15.11
CA GLY A 468 15.03 8.08 -15.35
C GLY A 468 15.23 7.13 -16.53
N ILE A 469 15.81 7.59 -17.64
CA ILE A 469 16.17 6.72 -18.78
C ILE A 469 17.16 5.65 -18.36
N ARG A 470 18.22 6.04 -17.64
CA ARG A 470 19.26 5.10 -17.17
C ARG A 470 18.69 4.08 -16.18
N GLN A 471 17.86 4.53 -15.24
CA GLN A 471 17.15 3.69 -14.29
C GLN A 471 16.25 2.69 -15.01
N GLY A 472 15.50 3.15 -16.00
CA GLY A 472 14.69 2.28 -16.85
C GLY A 472 15.56 1.22 -17.52
N LEU A 473 16.62 1.59 -18.23
CA LEU A 473 17.47 0.63 -18.94
C LEU A 473 18.07 -0.42 -17.99
N ILE A 474 18.61 0.01 -16.85
CA ILE A 474 19.19 -0.88 -15.84
C ILE A 474 18.11 -1.81 -15.26
N SER A 475 16.92 -1.30 -14.98
CA SER A 475 15.82 -2.11 -14.46
C SER A 475 15.33 -3.15 -15.48
N GLY A 476 15.25 -2.79 -16.77
CA GLY A 476 14.82 -3.70 -17.83
C GLY A 476 15.78 -4.84 -18.06
N ILE A 477 17.07 -4.52 -18.12
CA ILE A 477 18.13 -5.54 -18.19
C ILE A 477 18.09 -6.41 -16.94
N GLY A 478 17.95 -5.82 -15.75
CA GLY A 478 17.80 -6.54 -14.48
C GLY A 478 16.66 -7.55 -14.52
N PHE A 479 15.43 -7.09 -14.82
CA PHE A 479 14.26 -7.97 -14.95
C PHE A 479 14.45 -9.07 -16.01
N GLY A 480 15.01 -8.72 -17.17
CA GLY A 480 15.26 -9.70 -18.23
C GLY A 480 16.23 -10.80 -17.81
N VAL A 481 17.34 -10.42 -17.17
CA VAL A 481 18.32 -11.37 -16.59
C VAL A 481 17.68 -12.19 -15.48
N SER A 482 16.82 -11.61 -14.64
CA SER A 482 16.08 -12.31 -13.60
C SER A 482 15.22 -13.45 -14.13
N TYR A 483 14.40 -13.19 -15.14
CA TYR A 483 13.58 -14.23 -15.76
C TYR A 483 14.41 -15.28 -16.49
N PHE A 484 15.49 -14.86 -17.16
CA PHE A 484 16.40 -15.80 -17.83
C PHE A 484 17.03 -16.79 -16.86
N LEU A 485 17.57 -16.29 -15.75
CA LEU A 485 18.18 -17.11 -14.69
C LEU A 485 17.15 -18.02 -14.03
N LEU A 486 15.95 -17.52 -13.75
CA LEU A 486 14.87 -18.31 -13.15
C LEU A 486 14.54 -19.55 -13.98
N TYR A 487 14.24 -19.39 -15.26
CA TYR A 487 13.89 -20.52 -16.13
C TYR A 487 15.08 -21.43 -16.43
N SER A 488 16.30 -20.89 -16.49
CA SER A 488 17.52 -21.66 -16.67
C SER A 488 17.84 -22.54 -15.46
N VAL A 489 17.59 -22.06 -14.23
CA VAL A 489 17.70 -22.88 -13.01
C VAL A 489 16.68 -24.01 -13.04
N ILE A 490 15.42 -23.73 -13.40
CA ILE A 490 14.38 -24.75 -13.52
C ILE A 490 14.77 -25.82 -14.55
N ALA A 491 15.24 -25.41 -15.73
CA ALA A 491 15.69 -26.33 -16.78
C ALA A 491 16.87 -27.21 -16.32
N THR A 492 17.84 -26.62 -15.61
CA THR A 492 19.00 -27.34 -15.08
C THR A 492 18.60 -28.34 -14.00
N ASP A 493 17.67 -27.97 -13.13
CA ASP A 493 17.15 -28.83 -12.05
C ASP A 493 16.47 -30.09 -12.61
N PHE A 494 15.61 -29.92 -13.62
CA PHE A 494 14.95 -31.05 -14.29
C PHE A 494 15.92 -31.90 -15.12
N TYR A 495 16.88 -31.29 -15.81
CA TYR A 495 17.91 -32.04 -16.54
C TYR A 495 18.79 -32.89 -15.61
N ALA A 496 19.25 -32.31 -14.49
CA ALA A 496 19.98 -33.04 -13.47
C ALA A 496 19.11 -34.14 -12.83
N GLY A 497 17.84 -33.86 -12.56
CA GLY A 497 16.86 -34.83 -12.08
C GLY A 497 16.70 -36.01 -13.03
N ALA A 498 16.59 -35.79 -14.34
CA ALA A 498 16.50 -36.84 -15.35
C ALA A 498 17.73 -37.74 -15.36
N GLN A 499 18.92 -37.15 -15.20
CA GLN A 499 20.17 -37.92 -15.12
C GLN A 499 20.20 -38.82 -13.88
N PHE A 500 19.72 -38.36 -12.73
CA PHE A 500 19.62 -39.18 -11.52
C PHE A 500 18.58 -40.29 -11.62
N VAL A 501 17.46 -40.03 -12.30
CA VAL A 501 16.45 -41.06 -12.60
C VAL A 501 17.04 -42.14 -13.51
N LYS A 502 17.81 -41.77 -14.54
CA LYS A 502 18.47 -42.72 -15.45
C LYS A 502 19.47 -43.65 -14.75
N HIS A 503 20.19 -43.15 -13.74
CA HIS A 503 21.14 -43.95 -12.96
C HIS A 503 20.47 -44.74 -11.82
N GLY A 504 19.16 -44.59 -11.62
CA GLY A 504 18.40 -45.27 -10.56
C GLY A 504 18.66 -44.74 -9.15
N HIS A 505 19.27 -43.56 -9.00
CA HIS A 505 19.56 -42.94 -7.70
C HIS A 505 18.38 -42.17 -7.11
N ALA A 506 17.39 -41.80 -7.94
CA ALA A 506 16.17 -41.11 -7.51
C ALA A 506 14.98 -41.60 -8.34
N THR A 507 13.77 -41.58 -7.76
CA THR A 507 12.55 -41.75 -8.54
C THR A 507 12.11 -40.40 -9.11
N PHE A 508 11.34 -40.39 -10.21
CA PHE A 508 10.82 -39.13 -10.74
C PHE A 508 9.94 -38.38 -9.70
N SER A 509 9.22 -39.11 -8.84
CA SER A 509 8.44 -38.51 -7.74
C SER A 509 9.33 -37.77 -6.75
N ASP A 510 10.52 -38.29 -6.45
CA ASP A 510 11.51 -37.61 -5.60
C ASP A 510 12.04 -36.33 -6.25
N VAL A 511 12.23 -36.33 -7.58
CA VAL A 511 12.62 -35.12 -8.34
C VAL A 511 11.56 -34.02 -8.22
N PHE A 512 10.30 -34.35 -8.48
CA PHE A 512 9.19 -33.39 -8.32
C PHE A 512 9.02 -32.93 -6.88
N ARG A 513 9.22 -33.83 -5.91
CA ARG A 513 9.17 -33.51 -4.48
C ARG A 513 10.21 -32.48 -4.09
N VAL A 514 11.47 -32.65 -4.52
CA VAL A 514 12.55 -31.67 -4.27
C VAL A 514 12.20 -30.34 -4.93
N PHE A 515 11.80 -30.35 -6.20
CA PHE A 515 11.44 -29.14 -6.95
C PHE A 515 10.33 -28.34 -6.28
N PHE A 516 9.17 -28.97 -5.99
CA PHE A 516 8.03 -28.25 -5.42
C PHE A 516 8.31 -27.72 -4.01
N VAL A 517 9.00 -28.51 -3.19
CA VAL A 517 9.30 -28.10 -1.81
C VAL A 517 10.24 -26.89 -1.83
N LEU A 518 11.31 -26.94 -2.63
CA LEU A 518 12.25 -25.83 -2.74
C LEU A 518 11.64 -24.61 -3.43
N ALA A 519 10.77 -24.78 -4.44
CA ALA A 519 10.06 -23.68 -5.07
C ALA A 519 9.11 -22.96 -4.09
N MET A 520 8.37 -23.69 -3.26
CA MET A 520 7.47 -23.11 -2.25
C MET A 520 8.22 -22.45 -1.09
N VAL A 521 9.35 -23.02 -0.67
CA VAL A 521 10.27 -22.38 0.26
C VAL A 521 10.83 -21.08 -0.32
N ALA A 522 11.30 -21.13 -1.58
CA ALA A 522 11.82 -19.96 -2.27
C ALA A 522 10.77 -18.85 -2.40
N ALA A 523 9.50 -19.18 -2.63
CA ALA A 523 8.40 -18.20 -2.66
C ALA A 523 8.13 -17.53 -1.30
N SER A 524 8.49 -18.17 -0.18
CA SER A 524 8.33 -17.64 1.18
C SER A 524 9.43 -16.62 1.57
N ILE A 525 10.60 -16.69 0.93
CA ILE A 525 11.76 -15.85 1.26
C ILE A 525 11.56 -14.36 0.88
N PRO A 526 11.09 -14.00 -0.34
CA PRO A 526 10.87 -12.60 -0.71
C PRO A 526 9.88 -11.89 0.20
N GLN A 527 8.81 -12.57 0.63
CA GLN A 527 7.84 -12.02 1.58
C GLN A 527 8.49 -11.71 2.94
N SER A 528 9.48 -12.50 3.34
CA SER A 528 10.28 -12.28 4.55
C SER A 528 11.30 -11.14 4.38
N SER A 529 11.77 -10.87 3.16
CA SER A 529 12.76 -9.81 2.91
C SER A 529 12.21 -8.39 3.11
N ALA A 530 10.91 -8.18 2.90
CA ALA A 530 10.22 -6.92 3.20
C ALA A 530 10.33 -6.53 4.69
N LEU A 531 10.54 -7.53 5.55
CA LEU A 531 10.60 -7.39 6.99
C LEU A 531 11.85 -6.65 7.49
N GLY A 532 12.95 -6.67 6.73
CA GLY A 532 14.17 -5.92 7.08
C GLY A 532 13.95 -4.40 7.08
N ALA A 533 13.15 -3.89 6.13
CA ALA A 533 12.80 -2.48 6.07
C ALA A 533 11.84 -2.07 7.21
N ASP A 534 10.85 -2.90 7.50
CA ASP A 534 9.88 -2.67 8.58
C ASP A 534 10.53 -2.77 9.96
N SER A 535 11.51 -3.68 10.12
CA SER A 535 12.27 -3.81 11.37
C SER A 535 13.07 -2.55 11.69
N ASN A 536 13.68 -1.91 10.67
CA ASN A 536 14.40 -0.66 10.89
C ASN A 536 13.45 0.47 11.29
N LYS A 537 12.30 0.59 10.61
CA LYS A 537 11.26 1.58 10.98
C LYS A 537 10.74 1.35 12.39
N ALA A 538 10.46 0.10 12.75
CA ALA A 538 9.99 -0.26 14.08
C ALA A 538 11.04 -0.01 15.17
N LYS A 539 12.34 -0.20 14.88
CA LYS A 539 13.43 0.20 15.80
C LYS A 539 13.45 1.71 16.02
N THR A 540 13.32 2.50 14.96
CA THR A 540 13.25 3.97 15.08
C THR A 540 12.02 4.42 15.86
N ALA A 541 10.84 3.83 15.59
CA ALA A 541 9.61 4.08 16.32
C ALA A 541 9.74 3.69 17.81
N ALA A 542 10.36 2.54 18.10
CA ALA A 542 10.65 2.12 19.47
C ALA A 542 11.58 3.11 20.17
N ALA A 543 12.64 3.58 19.50
CA ALA A 543 13.56 4.58 20.03
C ALA A 543 12.85 5.89 20.38
N SER A 544 11.98 6.38 19.48
CA SER A 544 11.14 7.56 19.70
C SER A 544 10.24 7.41 20.94
N ILE A 545 9.55 6.27 21.07
CA ILE A 545 8.65 6.01 22.21
C ILE A 545 9.43 5.83 23.52
N PHE A 546 10.53 5.09 23.51
CA PHE A 546 11.34 4.89 24.72
C PHE A 546 12.08 6.16 25.15
N ALA A 547 12.47 7.03 24.22
CA ALA A 547 13.03 8.34 24.57
C ALA A 547 12.06 9.19 25.40
N ILE A 548 10.76 9.12 25.12
CA ILE A 548 9.71 9.78 25.92
C ILE A 548 9.52 9.06 27.26
N MET A 549 9.44 7.73 27.23
CA MET A 549 9.13 6.90 28.40
C MET A 549 10.22 6.96 29.48
N ASP A 550 11.48 7.05 29.07
CA ASP A 550 12.65 7.02 29.96
C ASP A 550 13.06 8.41 30.46
N ARG A 551 12.56 9.47 29.84
CA ARG A 551 12.86 10.83 30.26
C ARG A 551 12.25 11.08 31.63
N MET A 552 13.07 11.54 32.57
CA MET A 552 12.61 12.00 33.88
C MET A 552 12.22 13.47 33.75
N SER A 553 11.06 13.85 34.33
CA SER A 553 10.67 15.27 34.43
C SER A 553 11.57 15.93 35.48
N LYS A 554 12.04 17.14 35.22
CA LYS A 554 12.78 17.95 36.20
C LYS A 554 11.85 18.46 37.29
N ILE A 555 10.57 18.68 36.94
CA ILE A 555 9.50 19.07 37.86
C ILE A 555 8.46 17.95 37.79
N ASP A 556 8.52 17.00 38.72
CA ASP A 556 7.57 15.88 38.75
C ASP A 556 6.30 16.30 39.52
N PRO A 557 5.12 16.36 38.86
CA PRO A 557 3.87 16.73 39.53
C PRO A 557 3.41 15.71 40.57
N ASN A 558 3.93 14.48 40.55
CA ASN A 558 3.58 13.42 41.50
C ASN A 558 4.59 13.26 42.65
N ASP A 559 5.62 14.10 42.71
CA ASP A 559 6.58 14.05 43.81
C ASP A 559 5.96 14.66 45.08
N GLU A 560 5.48 13.80 45.98
CA GLU A 560 4.93 14.17 47.29
C GLU A 560 6.01 14.46 48.34
N SER A 561 7.31 14.42 47.99
CA SER A 561 8.39 14.71 48.95
C SER A 561 8.46 16.17 49.38
N GLY A 562 7.72 17.06 48.71
CA GLY A 562 7.62 18.47 49.04
C GLY A 562 6.89 18.77 50.37
N VAL A 563 7.04 20.00 50.86
CA VAL A 563 6.34 20.48 52.06
C VAL A 563 4.91 20.86 51.70
N THR A 564 3.93 20.18 52.29
CA THR A 564 2.51 20.57 52.22
C THR A 564 2.12 21.43 53.42
N LEU A 565 1.70 22.66 53.17
CA LEU A 565 1.30 23.60 54.22
C LEU A 565 -0.16 23.36 54.62
N GLU A 566 -0.43 23.12 55.91
CA GLU A 566 -1.81 22.94 56.42
C GLU A 566 -2.66 24.22 56.31
N ASN A 567 -2.03 25.40 56.37
CA ASN A 567 -2.70 26.69 56.27
C ASN A 567 -1.92 27.66 55.37
N VAL A 568 -2.56 28.08 54.27
CA VAL A 568 -1.98 28.99 53.28
C VAL A 568 -2.51 30.40 53.53
N LYS A 569 -1.67 31.28 54.08
CA LYS A 569 -2.04 32.69 54.33
C LYS A 569 -2.16 33.51 53.04
N GLY A 570 -1.53 33.08 51.94
CA GLY A 570 -1.57 33.78 50.65
C GLY A 570 -0.61 34.98 50.54
N GLU A 571 0.42 35.03 51.37
CA GLU A 571 1.53 35.99 51.25
C GLU A 571 2.55 35.42 50.26
N ILE A 572 2.87 36.20 49.22
CA ILE A 572 3.80 35.78 48.15
C ILE A 572 4.97 36.76 48.13
N GLU A 573 6.16 36.23 48.31
CA GLU A 573 7.43 36.97 48.23
C GLU A 573 8.27 36.38 47.08
N LEU A 574 8.75 37.24 46.20
CA LEU A 574 9.72 36.94 45.16
C LEU A 574 11.02 37.65 45.57
N SER A 575 12.09 36.91 45.86
CA SER A 575 13.38 37.49 46.27
C SER A 575 14.47 37.17 45.23
N ASP A 576 15.10 38.20 44.67
CA ASP A 576 16.22 38.10 43.70
C ASP A 576 15.96 37.11 42.55
N VAL A 577 14.74 37.09 42.01
CA VAL A 577 14.34 36.09 41.01
C VAL A 577 14.94 36.43 39.65
N SER A 578 15.83 35.56 39.18
CA SER A 578 16.42 35.60 37.84
C SER A 578 15.90 34.44 37.00
N PHE A 579 15.31 34.74 35.83
CA PHE A 579 14.65 33.73 34.98
C PHE A 579 15.01 33.87 33.49
N LYS A 580 15.20 32.72 32.85
CA LYS A 580 15.48 32.56 31.42
C LYS A 580 14.67 31.39 30.87
N TYR A 581 14.02 31.59 29.72
CA TYR A 581 13.36 30.46 29.04
C TYR A 581 14.41 29.49 28.48
N PRO A 582 14.25 28.16 28.68
CA PRO A 582 15.21 27.17 28.19
C PRO A 582 15.45 27.24 26.68
N LEU A 583 14.41 27.54 25.90
CA LEU A 583 14.49 27.63 24.44
C LEU A 583 15.28 28.85 23.95
N ARG A 584 15.42 29.90 24.77
CA ARG A 584 16.12 31.15 24.45
C ARG A 584 17.05 31.56 25.60
N PRO A 585 18.10 30.79 25.89
CA PRO A 585 18.95 30.99 27.06
C PRO A 585 19.74 32.32 27.02
N ASN A 586 19.88 32.91 25.83
CA ASN A 586 20.59 34.17 25.62
C ASN A 586 19.77 35.40 26.01
N ILE A 587 18.46 35.25 26.22
CA ILE A 587 17.57 36.36 26.57
C ILE A 587 17.16 36.18 28.04
N GLN A 588 17.53 37.16 28.87
CA GLN A 588 17.10 37.19 30.27
C GLN A 588 15.79 37.95 30.39
N ILE A 589 14.78 37.32 31.00
CA ILE A 589 13.44 37.90 31.16
C ILE A 589 13.34 38.65 32.49
N PHE A 590 13.75 38.00 33.59
CA PHE A 590 13.84 38.64 34.90
C PHE A 590 15.30 38.75 35.33
N GLN A 591 15.67 39.95 35.80
CA GLN A 591 16.97 40.29 36.38
C GLN A 591 16.70 40.75 37.81
N ASP A 592 17.04 39.90 38.78
CA ASP A 592 16.97 40.18 40.22
C ASP A 592 15.63 40.80 40.68
N LEU A 593 14.51 40.22 40.21
CA LEU A 593 13.18 40.71 40.54
C LEU A 593 12.87 40.46 42.01
N CYS A 594 12.63 41.53 42.76
CA CYS A 594 12.14 41.50 44.14
C CYS A 594 10.72 42.06 44.20
N LEU A 595 9.76 41.32 44.77
CA LEU A 595 8.36 41.73 44.86
C LEU A 595 7.65 41.06 46.04
N ASP A 596 7.01 41.88 46.88
CA ASP A 596 6.21 41.43 48.02
C ASP A 596 4.71 41.68 47.77
N ILE A 597 3.90 40.63 47.90
CA ILE A 597 2.46 40.66 47.73
C ILE A 597 1.78 40.21 49.03
N PRO A 598 1.24 41.15 49.82
CA PRO A 598 0.52 40.79 51.04
C PRO A 598 -0.82 40.13 50.71
N ALA A 599 -1.25 39.24 51.61
CA ALA A 599 -2.47 38.45 51.46
C ALA A 599 -3.72 39.31 51.14
N GLY A 600 -4.48 38.91 50.13
CA GLY A 600 -5.76 39.53 49.75
C GLY A 600 -5.64 40.85 48.96
N LYS A 601 -4.43 41.28 48.55
CA LYS A 601 -4.24 42.45 47.69
C LYS A 601 -3.98 42.06 46.23
N SER A 602 -4.40 42.93 45.32
CA SER A 602 -4.11 42.83 43.88
C SER A 602 -2.93 43.74 43.50
N LEU A 603 -2.05 43.27 42.61
CA LEU A 603 -0.87 44.02 42.13
C LEU A 603 -1.20 45.12 41.11
N PHE A 604 -2.33 45.00 40.41
CA PHE A 604 -2.75 45.95 39.39
C PHE A 604 -4.19 46.40 39.69
N THR A 605 -4.39 47.71 39.74
CA THR A 605 -5.67 48.40 39.55
C THR A 605 -5.58 49.30 38.34
#